data_AF-A0A930F852-F1
#
_entry.id   AF-A0A930F852-F1
#
_cell.length_a   1.000
_cell.length_b   1.000
_cell.length_c   1.000
_cell.angle_alpha   90.00
_cell.angle_beta   90.00
_cell.angle_gamma   90.00
#
_symmetry.space_group_name_H-M   'P 1'
#
loop_
_entity.id
_entity.type
_entity.pdbx_description
1 polymer ?
#
loop_
_entity_poly.entity_id
_entity_poly.type
_entity_poly.pdbx_seq_one_letter_code
_entity_poly.pdbx_strand_id
1 'polypeptide(L)' 'MHNEQSYYARMRSTMSDKLSALDGQVQKGMRVLDFGSGPSEDVYEYVRYFGADYYALDNSRQV' A
#
# COMPACT_ATOMS: atom_id res chain seq x y z
N MET A 1 22.60 4.31 4.10
CA MET A 1 21.83 5.58 4.18
C MET A 1 21.54 6.25 2.83
N HIS A 2 22.08 5.82 1.67
CA HIS A 2 21.64 6.36 0.35
C HIS A 2 20.49 5.57 -0.32
N ASN A 3 20.19 4.35 0.13
CA ASN A 3 19.19 3.49 -0.51
C ASN A 3 17.74 3.69 -0.04
N GLU A 4 17.51 4.23 1.16
CA GLU A 4 16.15 4.35 1.72
C GLU A 4 15.35 5.49 1.07
N GLN A 5 15.98 6.65 0.85
CA GLN A 5 15.35 7.74 0.10
C GLN A 5 15.03 7.33 -1.35
N SER A 6 15.91 6.58 -2.01
CA SER A 6 15.63 6.06 -3.37
C SER A 6 14.58 4.95 -3.37
N TYR A 7 14.46 4.17 -2.29
CA TYR A 7 13.41 3.16 -2.14
C TYR A 7 12.02 3.81 -2.07
N TYR A 8 11.79 4.73 -1.13
CA TYR A 8 10.49 5.38 -0.98
C TYR A 8 10.12 6.29 -2.15
N ALA A 9 11.11 6.96 -2.76
CA ALA A 9 10.88 7.74 -3.98
C ALA A 9 10.41 6.84 -5.14
N ARG A 10 11.05 5.68 -5.34
CA ARG A 10 10.62 4.71 -6.36
C ARG A 10 9.23 4.15 -6.05
N MET A 11 8.96 3.82 -4.79
CA MET A 11 7.66 3.25 -4.43
C MET A 11 6.51 4.25 -4.61
N ARG A 12 6.74 5.53 -4.30
CA ARG A 12 5.79 6.60 -4.64
C ARG A 12 5.57 6.73 -6.15
N SER A 13 6.62 6.58 -6.96
CA SER A 13 6.50 6.68 -8.42
C SER A 13 5.65 5.58 -9.05
N THR A 14 5.51 4.43 -8.39
CA THR A 14 4.72 3.28 -8.87
C THR A 14 3.38 3.12 -8.12
N MET A 15 2.94 4.14 -7.37
CA MET A 15 1.72 4.03 -6.55
C MET A 15 0.45 3.84 -7.40
N SER A 16 0.38 4.52 -8.55
CA SER A 16 -0.71 4.34 -9.51
C SER A 16 -0.84 2.90 -10.00
N ASP A 17 0.28 2.20 -10.16
CA ASP A 17 0.31 0.83 -10.65
C ASP A 17 -0.24 -0.13 -9.59
N LYS A 18 0.08 0.11 -8.31
CA LYS A 18 -0.49 -0.64 -7.18
C LYS A 18 -2.02 -0.48 -7.11
N LEU A 19 -2.52 0.75 -7.22
CA LEU A 19 -3.96 1.01 -7.18
C LEU A 19 -4.69 0.37 -8.38
N SER A 20 -4.08 0.45 -9.57
CA SER A 20 -4.64 -0.17 -10.77
C SER A 20 -4.71 -1.69 -10.66
N ALA A 21 -3.75 -2.33 -9.99
CA ALA A 21 -3.76 -3.77 -9.77
C ALA A 21 -4.84 -4.23 -8.78
N LEU A 22 -5.30 -3.34 -7.89
CA LEU A 22 -6.40 -3.61 -6.95
C LEU A 22 -7.77 -3.37 -7.57
N ASP A 23 -7.84 -2.73 -8.74
CA ASP A 23 -9.10 -2.35 -9.36
C ASP A 23 -9.94 -3.57 -9.75
N GLY A 24 -11.20 -3.54 -9.32
CA GLY A 24 -12.13 -4.67 -9.43
C GLY A 24 -11.78 -5.91 -8.60
N GLN A 25 -10.67 -5.93 -7.87
CA GLN A 25 -10.25 -7.07 -7.04
C GLN A 25 -10.73 -6.95 -5.59
N VAL A 26 -10.89 -5.72 -5.08
CA VAL A 26 -11.28 -5.47 -3.68
C VAL A 26 -12.80 -5.34 -3.57
N GLN A 27 -13.37 -6.08 -2.63
CA GLN A 27 -14.81 -6.09 -2.36
C GLN A 27 -15.11 -5.98 -0.87
N LYS A 28 -16.33 -5.54 -0.55
CA LYS A 28 -16.80 -5.38 0.82
C LYS A 28 -16.62 -6.66 1.64
N GLY A 29 -16.07 -6.51 2.85
CA GLY A 29 -15.85 -7.60 3.80
C GLY A 29 -14.60 -8.44 3.55
N MET A 30 -13.81 -8.13 2.51
CA MET A 30 -12.49 -8.74 2.33
C MET A 30 -11.49 -8.23 3.36
N ARG A 31 -10.48 -9.06 3.65
CA ARG A 31 -9.30 -8.67 4.42
C ARG A 31 -8.10 -8.66 3.49
N VAL A 32 -7.42 -7.53 3.39
CA VAL A 32 -6.24 -7.31 2.56
C VAL A 32 -5.01 -7.25 3.47
N LEU A 33 -3.99 -8.04 3.13
CA LEU A 33 -2.71 -8.05 3.82
C LEU A 33 -1.61 -7.59 2.85
N ASP A 34 -0.93 -6.50 3.19
CA ASP A 34 0.12 -5.87 2.38
C ASP A 34 1.48 -6.00 3.06
N PHE A 35 2.42 -6.68 2.39
CA PHE A 35 3.78 -6.91 2.86
C PHE A 35 4.76 -5.97 2.15
N GLY A 36 5.61 -5.30 2.91
CA GLY A 36 6.50 -4.28 2.35
C GLY A 36 5.70 -3.06 1.87
N SER A 37 4.73 -2.66 2.68
CA SER A 37 3.75 -1.63 2.33
C SER A 37 4.39 -0.26 2.10
N GLY A 38 5.51 0.03 2.77
CA GLY A 38 6.11 1.34 2.96
C GLY A 38 5.04 2.40 3.29
N PRO A 39 5.14 3.66 2.80
CA PRO A 39 4.05 4.63 2.82
C PRO A 39 2.87 4.14 1.98
N SER A 40 1.80 3.69 2.65
CA SER A 40 0.65 3.02 2.04
C SER A 40 -0.70 3.69 2.29
N GLU A 41 -0.71 4.98 2.67
CA GLU A 41 -1.95 5.73 2.95
C GLU A 41 -2.95 5.69 1.79
N ASP A 42 -2.49 5.83 0.54
CA ASP A 42 -3.37 5.78 -0.65
C ASP A 42 -4.02 4.40 -0.85
N VAL A 43 -3.28 3.31 -0.55
CA VAL A 43 -3.78 1.94 -0.67
C VAL A 43 -4.75 1.62 0.46
N TYR A 44 -4.45 2.09 1.67
CA TYR A 44 -5.35 1.98 2.81
C TYR A 44 -6.70 2.64 2.52
N GLU A 45 -6.70 3.89 2.07
CA GLU A 45 -7.92 4.63 1.74
C GLU A 45 -8.71 3.95 0.63
N TYR A 46 -8.03 3.48 -0.42
CA TYR A 46 -8.67 2.73 -1.50
C TYR A 46 -9.37 1.46 -1.01
N VAL A 47 -8.70 0.63 -0.21
CA VAL A 47 -9.28 -0.62 0.32
C VAL A 47 -10.48 -0.32 1.23
N ARG A 48 -10.37 0.70 2.08
CA ARG A 48 -11.44 1.12 3.00
C ARG A 48 -12.65 1.69 2.27
N TYR A 49 -12.45 2.40 1.16
CA TYR A 49 -13.53 2.89 0.30
C TYR A 49 -14.48 1.75 -0.15
N PHE A 50 -13.95 0.56 -0.43
CA PHE A 50 -14.76 -0.62 -0.80
C PHE A 50 -15.36 -1.37 0.41
N GLY A 51 -15.14 -0.90 1.64
CA GLY A 51 -15.63 -1.55 2.85
C GLY A 51 -14.88 -2.84 3.18
N ALA A 52 -13.61 -2.93 2.78
CA ALA A 52 -12.69 -3.99 3.18
C ALA A 52 -11.81 -3.54 4.36
N ASP A 53 -11.20 -4.52 5.03
CA ASP A 53 -10.24 -4.29 6.11
C ASP A 53 -8.81 -4.42 5.57
N TYR A 54 -7.93 -3.51 5.96
CA TYR A 54 -6.55 -3.44 5.48
C TYR A 54 -5.56 -3.62 6.63
N TYR A 55 -4.57 -4.48 6.41
CA TYR A 55 -3.48 -4.75 7.34
C TYR A 55 -2.16 -4.60 6.59
N ALA A 56 -1.27 -3.77 7.11
CA ALA A 56 0.06 -3.53 6.53
C ALA A 56 1.15 -4.02 7.47
N LEU A 57 2.17 -4.66 6.89
CA LEU A 57 3.39 -5.07 7.57
C LEU A 57 4.59 -4.57 6.78
N ASP A 58 5.43 -3.78 7.45
CA ASP A 58 6.68 -3.29 6.89
C ASP A 58 7.80 -3.43 7.93
N ASN A 59 8.99 -3.82 7.48
CA ASN A 59 10.15 -4.04 8.36
C ASN A 59 11.05 -2.80 8.48
N SER A 60 10.74 -1.73 7.75
CA SER A 60 11.37 -0.44 7.94
C SER A 60 10.92 0.17 9.27
N ARG A 61 11.84 0.83 9.97
CA ARG A 61 11.44 1.72 11.06
C ARG A 61 10.72 2.90 10.41
N GLN A 62 9.43 3.06 10.69
CA GLN A 62 8.75 4.32 10.41
C GLN A 62 9.47 5.41 11.22
N VAL A 63 10.20 6.28 10.53
CA VAL A 63 10.87 7.47 11.08
C VAL A 63 10.02 8.70 10.81
#